data_AF-A0AAV0ZI65-F1
#
_entry.id   AF-A0AAV0ZI65-F1
#
_cell.length_a   1.000
_cell.length_b   1.000
_cell.length_c   1.000
_cell.angle_alpha   90.00
_cell.angle_beta   90.00
_cell.angle_gamma   90.00
#
_symmetry.space_group_name_H-M   'P 1'
#
loop_
_entity.id
_entity.type
_entity.pdbx_description
1 polymer ?
#
loop_
_entity_poly.entity_id
_entity_poly.type
_entity_poly.pdbx_seq_one_letter_code
_entity_poly.pdbx_strand_id
1 'polypeptide(L)'
;MFDTGALNQVKTCTDTIMNISQLEEDMLKQKAKLDWLNLGDGNNSYFHASIKERNKHIGLHTLFSLQGELLSNHEAIEQEILEFYKELVGTTTNKLIGIDSHCIRKGDQT
;
A
#
# COMPACT_ATOMS: atom_id res chain seq x y z
N MET A 1 -25.81 -29.50 37.84
CA MET A 1 -25.06 -28.37 38.42
C MET A 1 -24.03 -27.97 37.39
N PHE A 2 -24.17 -26.82 36.74
CA PHE A 2 -23.24 -26.39 35.68
C PHE A 2 -21.95 -25.89 36.31
N ASP A 3 -20.81 -26.43 35.89
CA ASP A 3 -19.49 -26.03 36.39
C ASP A 3 -19.14 -24.62 35.89
N THR A 4 -19.52 -23.65 36.70
CA THR A 4 -19.35 -22.22 36.43
C THR A 4 -17.88 -21.81 36.56
N GLY A 5 -17.07 -22.61 37.27
CA GLY A 5 -15.63 -22.39 37.42
C GLY A 5 -14.88 -22.64 36.11
N ALA A 6 -15.16 -23.77 35.46
CA ALA A 6 -14.59 -24.10 34.15
C ALA A 6 -14.98 -23.06 33.08
N LEU A 7 -16.23 -22.58 33.09
CA LEU A 7 -16.69 -21.56 32.15
C LEU A 7 -15.95 -20.22 32.30
N ASN A 8 -15.72 -19.78 33.54
CA ASN A 8 -14.97 -18.55 33.82
C ASN A 8 -13.49 -18.67 33.43
N GLN A 9 -12.88 -19.85 33.59
CA GLN A 9 -11.52 -20.10 33.14
C GLN A 9 -11.38 -20.03 31.62
N VAL A 10 -12.30 -20.66 30.88
CA VAL A 10 -12.32 -20.59 29.40
C VAL A 10 -12.44 -19.15 28.95
N LYS A 11 -13.38 -18.38 29.53
CA LYS A 11 -13.58 -16.97 29.20
C LYS A 11 -12.32 -16.15 29.43
N THR A 12 -11.68 -16.29 30.59
CA THR A 12 -10.43 -15.58 30.92
C THR A 12 -9.29 -15.94 29.96
N CYS A 13 -9.19 -17.21 29.58
CA CYS A 13 -8.20 -17.68 28.62
C CYS A 13 -8.44 -17.05 27.24
N THR A 14 -9.68 -17.01 26.76
CA THR A 14 -10.05 -16.37 25.50
C THR A 14 -9.73 -14.87 25.52
N ASP A 15 -10.08 -14.16 26.60
CA ASP A 15 -9.77 -12.73 26.75
C ASP A 15 -8.24 -12.48 26.73
N THR A 16 -7.47 -13.37 27.35
CA THR A 16 -6.01 -13.31 27.36
C THR A 16 -5.42 -13.50 25.96
N ILE A 17 -5.90 -14.50 25.22
CA ILE A 17 -5.48 -14.78 23.84
C ILE A 17 -5.78 -13.57 22.94
N MET A 18 -7.00 -13.02 23.04
CA MET A 18 -7.41 -11.87 22.25
C MET A 18 -6.53 -10.63 22.53
N ASN A 19 -6.20 -10.40 23.79
CA ASN A 19 -5.28 -9.32 24.18
C ASN A 19 -3.86 -9.51 23.62
N ILE A 20 -3.33 -10.73 23.70
CA ILE A 20 -2.01 -11.05 23.13
C ILE A 20 -2.02 -10.84 21.61
N SER A 21 -3.05 -11.30 20.91
CA SER A 21 -3.18 -11.09 19.45
C SER A 21 -3.23 -9.60 19.09
N GLN A 22 -3.92 -8.78 19.88
CA GLN A 22 -3.96 -7.33 19.66
C GLN A 22 -2.59 -6.69 19.85
N LEU A 23 -1.86 -7.10 20.89
CA LEU A 23 -0.49 -6.61 21.16
C LEU A 23 0.47 -7.01 20.04
N GLU A 24 0.38 -8.24 19.54
CA GLU A 24 1.18 -8.69 18.39
C GLU A 24 0.90 -7.85 17.15
N GLU A 25 -0.36 -7.57 16.84
CA GLU A 25 -0.74 -6.72 15.71
C GLU A 25 -0.18 -5.30 15.86
N ASP A 26 -0.28 -4.72 17.05
CA ASP A 26 0.23 -3.37 17.33
C ASP A 26 1.76 -3.30 17.23
N MET A 27 2.46 -4.33 17.72
CA MET A 27 3.91 -4.46 17.54
C MET A 27 4.30 -4.57 16.06
N LEU A 28 3.55 -5.35 15.27
CA LEU A 28 3.80 -5.49 13.83
C LEU A 28 3.57 -4.16 13.10
N LYS A 29 2.53 -3.40 13.45
CA LYS A 29 2.28 -2.06 12.90
C LYS A 29 3.42 -1.10 13.23
N GLN A 30 3.90 -1.09 14.46
CA GLN A 30 5.03 -0.25 14.87
C GLN A 30 6.31 -0.61 14.11
N LYS A 31 6.58 -1.91 13.95
CA LYS A 31 7.72 -2.41 13.17
C LYS A 31 7.64 -1.98 11.71
N ALA A 32 6.49 -2.16 11.06
CA ALA A 32 6.27 -1.72 9.68
C ALA A 32 6.44 -0.21 9.53
N LYS A 33 6.01 0.60 10.50
CA LYS A 33 6.21 2.05 10.51
C LYS A 33 7.70 2.41 10.62
N LEU A 34 8.45 1.73 11.48
CA LEU A 34 9.91 1.94 11.59
C LEU A 34 10.63 1.52 10.32
N ASP A 35 10.27 0.38 9.74
CA ASP A 35 10.81 -0.08 8.46
C ASP A 35 10.54 0.96 7.38
N TRP A 36 9.32 1.48 7.30
CA TRP A 36 8.95 2.52 6.33
C TRP A 36 9.72 3.83 6.52
N LEU A 37 9.90 4.28 7.77
CA LEU A 37 10.71 5.47 8.09
C LEU A 37 12.20 5.26 7.76
N ASN A 38 12.72 4.04 7.94
CA ASN A 38 14.12 3.71 7.69
C ASN A 38 14.43 3.54 6.19
N LEU A 39 13.50 2.95 5.43
CA LEU A 39 13.61 2.75 3.98
C LEU A 39 13.31 4.04 3.18
N GLY A 40 12.60 5.00 3.78
CA GLY A 40 12.29 6.30 3.17
C GLY A 40 11.61 6.18 1.80
N ASP A 41 11.90 7.09 0.87
CA ASP A 41 11.43 7.03 -0.53
C ASP A 41 12.13 5.94 -1.36
N GLY A 42 13.11 5.23 -0.78
CA GLY A 42 13.78 4.07 -1.37
C GLY A 42 13.02 2.76 -1.22
N ASN A 43 11.76 2.80 -0.75
CA ASN A 43 10.96 1.63 -0.44
C ASN A 43 10.40 0.89 -1.66
N ASN A 44 10.97 1.12 -2.83
CA ASN A 44 10.53 0.52 -4.09
C ASN A 44 10.57 -1.00 -4.00
N SER A 45 11.62 -1.59 -3.43
CA SER A 45 11.77 -3.06 -3.36
C SER A 45 10.70 -3.70 -2.48
N TYR A 46 10.41 -3.14 -1.31
CA TYR A 46 9.35 -3.62 -0.42
C TYR A 46 7.98 -3.40 -1.05
N PHE A 47 7.72 -2.22 -1.61
CA PHE A 47 6.46 -1.93 -2.30
C PHE A 47 6.22 -2.89 -3.46
N HIS A 48 7.22 -3.11 -4.31
CA HIS A 48 7.14 -4.09 -5.40
C HIS A 48 6.98 -5.52 -4.87
N ALA A 49 7.62 -5.90 -3.77
CA ALA A 49 7.44 -7.22 -3.16
C ALA A 49 6.03 -7.41 -2.59
N SER A 50 5.49 -6.41 -1.89
CA SER A 50 4.12 -6.41 -1.36
C SER A 50 3.08 -6.42 -2.47
N ILE A 51 3.28 -5.65 -3.54
CA ILE A 51 2.45 -5.67 -4.75
C ILE A 51 2.51 -7.07 -5.40
N LYS A 52 3.71 -7.67 -5.51
CA LYS A 52 3.88 -9.00 -6.10
C LYS A 52 3.17 -10.09 -5.30
N GLU A 53 3.29 -10.08 -3.98
CA GLU A 53 2.59 -11.02 -3.10
C GLU A 53 1.08 -10.82 -3.16
N ARG A 54 0.62 -9.55 -3.14
CA ARG A 54 -0.79 -9.20 -3.33
C ARG A 54 -1.31 -9.68 -4.68
N ASN A 55 -0.57 -9.50 -5.77
CA ASN A 55 -0.97 -9.94 -7.11
C ASN A 55 -1.07 -11.46 -7.22
N LYS A 56 -0.16 -12.18 -6.54
CA LYS A 56 -0.18 -13.64 -6.43
C LYS A 56 -1.43 -14.15 -5.69
N HIS A 57 -1.86 -13.46 -4.63
CA HIS A 57 -3.06 -13.82 -3.84
C HIS A 57 -4.37 -13.35 -4.46
N ILE A 58 -4.40 -12.17 -5.08
CA ILE A 58 -5.61 -11.60 -5.68
C ILE A 58 -5.92 -12.26 -7.04
N GLY A 59 -4.97 -12.99 -7.64
CA GLY A 59 -5.16 -13.52 -8.98
C GLY A 59 -5.37 -12.37 -9.97
N LEU A 60 -4.56 -11.31 -9.86
CA LEU A 60 -4.54 -10.18 -10.78
C LEU A 60 -3.89 -10.63 -12.12
N HIS A 61 -4.44 -11.71 -12.67
CA HIS A 61 -4.28 -12.13 -14.05
C HIS A 61 -5.17 -11.29 -14.96
N THR A 62 -6.09 -10.51 -14.41
CA THR A 62 -7.09 -9.75 -15.16
C THR A 62 -7.18 -8.30 -14.66
N LEU A 63 -7.00 -7.34 -15.57
CA LEU A 63 -7.19 -5.91 -15.34
C LEU A 63 -8.29 -5.40 -16.28
N PHE A 64 -9.12 -4.46 -15.85
CA PHE A 64 -10.07 -3.82 -16.77
C PHE A 64 -9.40 -2.60 -17.39
N SER A 65 -9.38 -2.53 -18.73
CA SER A 65 -8.93 -1.32 -19.42
C SER A 65 -9.88 -0.15 -19.14
N LEU A 66 -9.44 1.07 -19.44
CA LEU A 66 -10.28 2.27 -19.36
C LEU A 66 -11.55 2.18 -20.21
N GLN A 67 -11.58 1.32 -21.23
CA GLN A 67 -12.73 1.05 -22.09
C GLN A 67 -13.59 -0.13 -21.58
N GLY A 68 -13.25 -0.71 -20.43
CA GLY A 68 -14.00 -1.77 -19.76
C GLY A 68 -13.68 -3.18 -20.27
N GLU A 69 -12.60 -3.37 -21.02
CA GLU A 69 -12.20 -4.69 -21.52
C GLU A 69 -11.37 -5.45 -20.48
N LEU A 70 -11.62 -6.77 -20.35
CA LEU A 70 -10.88 -7.63 -19.44
C LEU A 70 -9.53 -8.04 -20.07
N LEU A 71 -8.45 -7.44 -19.60
CA LEU A 71 -7.08 -7.73 -20.01
C LEU A 71 -6.53 -8.88 -19.17
N SER A 72 -6.50 -10.08 -19.72
CA SER A 72 -6.01 -11.30 -19.04
C SER A 72 -4.52 -11.61 -19.27
N ASN A 73 -3.90 -10.88 -20.21
CA ASN A 73 -2.52 -11.10 -20.63
C ASN A 73 -1.57 -10.17 -19.86
N HIS A 74 -0.50 -10.72 -19.32
CA HIS A 74 0.50 -9.98 -18.55
C HIS A 74 1.08 -8.77 -19.33
N GLU A 75 1.38 -8.96 -20.62
CA GLU A 75 1.93 -7.90 -21.47
C GLU A 75 0.91 -6.77 -21.71
N ALA A 76 -0.37 -7.11 -21.87
CA ALA A 76 -1.43 -6.12 -22.05
C ALA A 76 -1.70 -5.32 -20.77
N ILE A 77 -1.66 -5.99 -19.61
CA ILE A 77 -1.79 -5.35 -18.30
C ILE A 77 -0.63 -4.38 -18.04
N GLU A 78 0.61 -4.79 -18.36
CA GLU A 78 1.79 -3.96 -18.20
C GLU A 78 1.70 -2.69 -19.07
N GLN A 79 1.30 -2.82 -20.34
CA GLN A 79 1.11 -1.67 -21.23
C GLN A 79 0.02 -0.72 -20.74
N GLU A 80 -1.15 -1.22 -20.33
CA GLU A 80 -2.25 -0.39 -19.81
C GLU A 80 -1.81 0.40 -18.56
N ILE A 81 -1.07 -0.25 -17.65
CA ILE A 81 -0.53 0.41 -16.44
C ILE A 81 0.50 1.48 -16.83
N LEU A 82 1.41 1.16 -17.75
CA LEU A 82 2.44 2.10 -18.22
C LEU A 82 1.81 3.31 -18.91
N GLU A 83 0.82 3.11 -19.77
CA GLU A 83 0.09 4.19 -20.44
C GLU A 83 -0.66 5.06 -19.42
N PHE A 84 -1.43 4.44 -18.51
CA PHE A 84 -2.14 5.16 -17.45
C PHE A 84 -1.21 6.05 -16.62
N TYR A 85 -0.09 5.51 -16.14
CA TYR A 85 0.84 6.30 -15.33
C TYR A 85 1.63 7.31 -16.16
N LYS A 86 1.92 7.03 -17.43
CA LYS A 86 2.56 8.01 -18.33
C LYS A 86 1.67 9.21 -18.60
N GLU A 87 0.36 9.00 -18.73
CA GLU A 87 -0.61 10.09 -18.81
C GLU A 87 -0.76 10.83 -17.48
N LEU A 88 -0.81 10.11 -16.36
CA LEU A 88 -0.97 10.69 -15.02
C LEU A 88 0.22 11.56 -14.60
N VAL A 89 1.45 11.06 -14.81
CA VAL A 89 2.70 11.73 -14.40
C VAL A 89 3.11 12.80 -15.41
N GLY A 90 2.53 12.77 -16.62
CA GLY A 90 2.82 13.68 -17.71
C GLY A 90 4.07 13.26 -18.49
N THR A 91 4.26 13.90 -19.66
CA THR A 91 5.42 13.65 -20.51
C THR A 91 6.62 14.53 -20.13
N THR A 92 7.82 13.98 -20.31
CA THR A 92 9.08 14.73 -20.10
C THR A 92 9.09 15.97 -20.99
N THR A 93 8.89 17.13 -20.37
CA THR A 93 9.03 18.41 -21.06
C THR A 93 10.52 18.67 -21.28
N ASN A 94 10.97 18.62 -22.54
CA ASN A 94 12.38 18.81 -22.93
C ASN A 94 12.88 20.26 -22.75
N LYS A 95 12.01 21.14 -22.23
CA LYS A 95 12.30 22.54 -21.95
C LYS A 95 11.57 22.94 -20.68
N LEU A 96 12.16 22.65 -19.54
CA LEU A 96 11.78 23.30 -18.29
C LEU A 96 11.95 24.80 -18.54
N ILE A 97 10.85 25.52 -18.75
CA ILE A 97 10.87 26.98 -18.74
C ILE A 97 11.32 27.31 -17.33
N GLY A 98 12.55 27.81 -17.18
CA GLY A 98 13.13 28.10 -15.88
C GLY A 98 12.11 28.87 -15.06
N ILE A 99 11.71 28.30 -13.92
CA ILE A 99 10.67 28.89 -13.09
C ILE A 99 11.18 30.27 -12.68
N ASP A 100 10.44 31.32 -13.02
CA ASP A 100 10.82 32.67 -12.67
C ASP A 100 10.89 32.79 -11.14
N SER A 101 12.10 32.98 -10.63
CA SER A 101 12.37 33.11 -9.19
C SER A 101 11.56 34.25 -8.57
N HIS A 102 11.20 35.28 -9.34
CA HIS A 102 10.36 36.37 -8.87
C HIS A 102 8.92 35.93 -8.57
N CYS A 103 8.36 35.00 -9.34
CA CYS A 103 7.02 34.45 -9.14
C CYS A 103 6.93 33.53 -7.91
N ILE A 104 7.95 32.69 -7.68
CA ILE A 104 8.01 31.85 -6.46
C ILE A 104 8.07 32.72 -5.20
N ARG A 105 8.81 33.83 -5.25
CA ARG A 105 9.02 34.72 -4.10
C ARG A 105 7.80 35.57 -3.74
N LYS A 106 6.80 35.65 -4.63
CA LYS A 106 5.55 36.40 -4.44
C LYS A 106 4.34 35.53 -4.11
N GLY A 107 4.46 34.20 -4.17
CA GLY A 107 3.41 33.32 -3.69
C GLY A 107 3.26 33.44 -2.18
N ASP A 108 2.02 33.56 -1.70
CA ASP A 108 1.72 33.56 -0.27
C ASP A 108 2.18 32.22 0.32
N GLN A 109 3.17 32.27 1.20
CA GLN A 109 3.53 31.13 2.02
C GLN A 109 2.57 31.08 3.20
N THR A 110 1.36 30.57 2.96
CA THR A 110 0.49 30.06 4.02
C THR A 110 0.91 28.66 4.43
#